data_AF-A0A923BTM7-F1
#
_entry.id   AF-A0A923BTM7-F1
#
_cell.length_a   1.000
_cell.length_b   1.000
_cell.length_c   1.000
_cell.angle_alpha   90.00
_cell.angle_beta   90.00
_cell.angle_gamma   90.00
#
_symmetry.space_group_name_H-M   'P 1'
#
loop_
_entity.id
_entity.type
_entity.pdbx_description
1 polymer ?
#
loop_
_entity_poly.entity_id
_entity_poly.type
_entity_poly.pdbx_seq_one_letter_code
_entity_poly.pdbx_strand_id
1 'polypeptide(L)'
;MSHHSTELVNQVALLNTRAPPSGKALKERFLLQMSEGDMLNALASLSGRSVDCVAWLLLQDMIVPGGLLRAAIQLDRQNQAERRREPGISIAPDQLFGPGRT
;
A
#
# COMPACT_ATOMS: atom_id res chain seq x y z
N MET A 1 29.95 6.50 6.14
CA MET A 1 28.51 6.89 6.12
C MET A 1 27.74 5.64 5.74
N SER A 2 26.93 5.12 6.67
CA SER A 2 26.27 3.82 6.51
C SER A 2 25.18 3.92 5.44
N HIS A 3 25.41 3.22 4.33
CA HIS A 3 24.45 3.06 3.24
C HIS A 3 23.30 2.16 3.71
N HIS A 4 22.34 2.72 4.44
CA HIS A 4 21.12 2.00 4.78
C HIS A 4 20.20 1.93 3.55
N SER A 5 20.43 0.86 2.77
CA SER A 5 19.47 0.05 2.01
C SER A 5 18.24 0.77 1.44
N THR A 6 18.44 1.48 0.32
CA THR A 6 17.39 1.67 -0.70
C THR A 6 16.83 0.35 -1.24
N GLU A 7 17.52 -0.77 -1.01
CA GLU A 7 17.04 -2.12 -1.34
C GLU A 7 15.84 -2.58 -0.49
N LEU A 8 15.69 -2.09 0.74
CA LEU A 8 14.53 -2.43 1.58
C LEU A 8 13.27 -1.65 1.18
N VAL A 9 13.44 -0.45 0.64
CA VAL A 9 12.32 0.34 0.07
C VAL A 9 11.84 -0.26 -1.25
N ASN A 10 12.70 -1.00 -1.95
CA ASN A 10 12.37 -1.72 -3.17
C ASN A 10 11.75 -3.12 -2.94
N GLN A 11 11.68 -3.63 -1.71
CA GLN A 11 10.84 -4.79 -1.39
C GLN A 11 9.34 -4.41 -1.27
N VAL A 12 9.03 -3.12 -1.24
CA VAL A 12 7.69 -2.57 -1.48
C VAL A 12 7.44 -2.42 -3.00
N ALA A 13 8.21 -3.12 -3.84
CA ALA A 13 7.91 -3.23 -5.25
C ALA A 13 6.53 -3.87 -5.41
N LEU A 14 5.60 -3.06 -5.90
CA LEU A 14 4.64 -3.33 -6.99
C LEU A 14 4.11 -4.78 -7.05
N LEU A 15 2.82 -4.94 -7.32
CA LEU A 15 2.28 -6.18 -7.89
C LEU A 15 2.91 -6.43 -9.29
N ASN A 16 4.23 -6.60 -9.33
CA ASN A 16 5.09 -6.61 -10.51
C ASN A 16 5.30 -8.07 -10.90
N THR A 17 4.36 -8.56 -11.69
CA THR A 17 4.56 -9.33 -12.93
C THR A 17 5.43 -10.60 -12.95
N ARG A 18 6.09 -11.05 -11.88
CA ARG A 18 6.79 -12.36 -11.87
C ARG A 18 5.91 -13.52 -11.43
N ALA A 19 4.94 -13.28 -10.55
CA ALA A 19 3.83 -14.17 -10.26
C ALA A 19 2.72 -13.35 -9.58
N PRO A 20 1.43 -13.58 -9.89
CA PRO A 20 0.35 -12.95 -9.15
C PRO A 20 0.39 -13.41 -7.68
N PRO A 21 0.16 -12.51 -6.70
CA PRO A 21 0.23 -12.89 -5.28
C PRO A 21 -0.85 -13.91 -4.93
N SER A 22 -0.59 -14.72 -3.90
CA SER A 22 -1.66 -15.50 -3.27
C SER A 22 -2.60 -14.57 -2.50
N GLY A 23 -3.82 -15.04 -2.22
CA GLY A 23 -4.78 -14.31 -1.39
C GLY A 23 -4.19 -13.90 -0.04
N LYS A 24 -3.45 -14.80 0.61
CA LYS A 24 -2.80 -14.56 1.90
C LYS A 24 -1.77 -13.44 1.83
N ALA A 25 -0.84 -13.52 0.88
CA ALA A 25 0.19 -12.49 0.70
C ALA A 25 -0.43 -11.12 0.38
N LEU A 26 -1.53 -11.10 -0.37
CA LEU A 26 -2.26 -9.87 -0.67
C LEU A 26 -2.90 -9.27 0.59
N LYS A 27 -3.52 -10.10 1.43
CA LYS A 27 -4.11 -9.68 2.71
C LYS A 27 -3.06 -9.08 3.63
N GLU A 28 -1.97 -9.80 3.88
CA GLU A 28 -0.89 -9.36 4.77
C GLU A 28 -0.36 -7.99 4.35
N ARG A 29 -0.16 -7.76 3.04
CA ARG A 29 0.29 -6.47 2.52
C ARG A 29 -0.67 -5.31 2.83
N PHE A 30 -1.98 -5.52 2.71
CA PHE A 30 -2.96 -4.48 2.99
C PHE A 30 -3.14 -4.21 4.48
N LEU A 31 -3.00 -5.23 5.32
CA LEU A 31 -3.06 -5.07 6.78
C LEU A 31 -1.91 -4.21 7.33
N LEU A 32 -0.81 -4.06 6.60
CA LEU A 32 0.25 -3.10 6.92
C LEU A 32 -0.15 -1.63 6.63
N GLN A 33 -1.25 -1.41 5.92
CA GLN A 33 -1.65 -0.09 5.41
C GLN A 33 -3.01 0.38 5.94
N MET A 34 -3.92 -0.54 6.25
CA MET A 34 -5.29 -0.24 6.66
C MET A 34 -5.89 -1.36 7.50
N SER A 35 -7.05 -1.10 8.10
CA SER A 35 -7.78 -2.11 8.86
C SER A 35 -8.31 -3.23 7.96
N GLU A 36 -8.51 -4.43 8.53
CA GLU A 36 -9.07 -5.56 7.79
C GLU A 36 -10.48 -5.26 7.26
N GLY A 37 -11.32 -4.59 8.06
CA GLY A 37 -12.68 -4.23 7.67
C GLY A 37 -12.71 -3.29 6.47
N ASP A 38 -11.88 -2.25 6.49
CA ASP A 38 -11.82 -1.27 5.38
C ASP A 38 -11.28 -1.92 4.11
N MET A 39 -10.23 -2.75 4.23
CA MET A 39 -9.69 -3.53 3.12
C MET A 39 -10.76 -4.41 2.49
N LEU A 40 -11.48 -5.20 3.29
CA LEU A 40 -12.48 -6.13 2.77
C LEU A 40 -13.65 -5.39 2.10
N ASN A 41 -14.14 -4.30 2.69
CA ASN A 41 -15.20 -3.49 2.11
C ASN A 41 -14.76 -2.82 0.79
N ALA A 42 -13.56 -2.24 0.76
CA ALA A 42 -13.04 -1.60 -0.44
C ALA A 42 -12.83 -2.62 -1.57
N LEU A 43 -12.24 -3.78 -1.29
CA LEU A 43 -12.04 -4.84 -2.27
C LEU A 43 -13.36 -5.44 -2.76
N ALA A 44 -14.34 -5.62 -1.87
CA ALA A 44 -15.69 -6.07 -2.23
C ALA A 44 -16.35 -5.10 -3.21
N SER A 45 -16.35 -3.80 -2.85
CA SER A 45 -16.91 -2.73 -3.68
C SER A 45 -16.23 -2.63 -5.05
N LEU A 46 -14.89 -2.66 -5.09
CA LEU A 46 -14.13 -2.52 -6.34
C LEU A 46 -14.19 -3.76 -7.23
N SER A 47 -14.28 -4.96 -6.65
CA SER A 47 -14.33 -6.21 -7.40
C SER A 47 -15.75 -6.65 -7.78
N GLY A 48 -16.80 -5.99 -7.25
CA GLY A 48 -18.20 -6.36 -7.45
C GLY A 48 -18.59 -7.68 -6.75
N ARG A 49 -17.88 -8.05 -5.68
CA ARG A 49 -18.09 -9.30 -4.93
C ARG A 49 -18.60 -9.01 -3.53
N SER A 50 -19.21 -10.00 -2.88
CA SER A 50 -19.53 -9.89 -1.46
C SER A 50 -18.26 -9.87 -0.61
N VAL A 51 -18.36 -9.25 0.58
CA VAL A 51 -17.29 -9.22 1.59
C VAL A 51 -16.85 -10.64 1.96
N ASP A 52 -17.80 -11.57 2.18
CA ASP A 52 -17.50 -12.96 2.51
C ASP A 52 -16.71 -13.68 1.40
N CYS A 53 -17.06 -13.43 0.13
CA CYS A 53 -16.36 -14.01 -1.00
C CYS A 53 -14.91 -13.51 -1.06
N VAL A 54 -14.70 -12.21 -0.86
CA VAL A 54 -13.36 -11.63 -0.81
C VAL A 54 -12.56 -12.17 0.37
N ALA A 55 -13.15 -12.20 1.57
CA ALA A 55 -12.49 -12.74 2.75
C ALA A 55 -12.06 -14.20 2.54
N TRP A 56 -12.96 -15.03 1.99
CA TRP A 56 -12.64 -16.42 1.67
C TRP A 56 -11.50 -16.55 0.66
N LEU A 57 -11.50 -15.75 -0.42
CA LEU A 57 -10.44 -15.73 -1.43
C LEU A 57 -9.09 -15.31 -0.86
N LEU A 58 -9.08 -14.34 0.07
CA LEU A 58 -7.88 -13.86 0.74
C LEU A 58 -7.30 -14.86 1.76
N LEU A 59 -8.08 -15.85 2.20
CA LEU A 59 -7.59 -16.94 3.04
C LEU A 59 -6.93 -18.07 2.23
N GLN A 60 -7.19 -18.14 0.93
CA GLN A 60 -6.63 -19.19 0.09
C GLN A 60 -5.16 -18.93 -0.23
N ASP A 61 -4.35 -19.99 -0.19
CA ASP A 61 -2.97 -19.95 -0.69
C ASP A 61 -2.91 -20.22 -2.20
N MET A 62 -3.80 -19.53 -2.93
CA MET A 62 -4.00 -19.66 -4.36
C MET A 62 -3.88 -18.28 -5.01
N ILE A 63 -3.50 -18.28 -6.28
CA ILE A 63 -3.48 -17.08 -7.12
C ILE A 63 -4.86 -16.41 -7.08
N VAL A 64 -4.88 -15.11 -6.75
CA VAL A 64 -6.13 -14.35 -6.69
C VAL A 64 -6.78 -14.23 -8.07
N PRO A 65 -8.13 -14.30 -8.18
CA PRO A 65 -8.82 -14.08 -9.43
C PRO A 65 -8.52 -12.69 -10.03
N GLY A 66 -8.42 -12.60 -11.35
CA GLY A 66 -8.02 -11.35 -12.02
C GLY A 66 -8.91 -10.13 -11.70
N GLY A 67 -10.21 -10.34 -11.43
CA GLY A 67 -11.10 -9.28 -10.96
C GLY A 67 -10.71 -8.72 -9.59
N LEU A 68 -10.36 -9.60 -8.65
CA LEU A 68 -9.89 -9.20 -7.32
C LEU A 68 -8.50 -8.57 -7.38
N LEU A 69 -7.62 -9.10 -8.25
CA LEU A 69 -6.29 -8.52 -8.47
C LEU A 69 -6.38 -7.09 -9.01
N ARG A 70 -7.27 -6.81 -9.98
CA ARG A 70 -7.49 -5.46 -10.49
C ARG A 70 -8.00 -4.51 -9.40
N ALA A 71 -8.97 -4.96 -8.60
CA ALA A 71 -9.46 -4.20 -7.46
C ALA A 71 -8.34 -3.86 -6.46
N ALA A 72 -7.48 -4.83 -6.15
CA ALA A 72 -6.33 -4.61 -5.27
C ALA A 72 -5.31 -3.62 -5.85
N ILE A 73 -4.98 -3.71 -7.15
CA ILE A 73 -4.10 -2.73 -7.80
C ILE A 73 -4.70 -1.33 -7.72
N GLN A 74 -6.01 -1.20 -7.91
CA GLN A 74 -6.71 0.08 -7.83
C GLN A 74 -6.68 0.66 -6.40
N LEU A 75 -6.94 -0.18 -5.39
CA LEU A 75 -6.88 0.22 -3.99
C LEU A 75 -5.46 0.63 -3.56
N ASP A 76 -4.44 -0.13 -3.96
CA ASP A 76 -3.03 0.20 -3.67
C ASP A 76 -2.64 1.57 -4.28
N ARG A 77 -3.10 1.88 -5.49
CA ARG A 77 -2.92 3.21 -6.11
C ARG A 77 -3.62 4.32 -5.34
N GLN A 78 -4.82 4.07 -4.82
CA GLN A 78 -5.56 5.04 -4.00
C GLN A 78 -4.82 5.33 -2.69
N ASN A 79 -4.37 4.29 -1.98
CA ASN A 79 -3.59 4.43 -0.75
C ASN A 79 -2.29 5.20 -0.98
N GLN A 80 -1.58 4.92 -2.09
CA GLN A 80 -0.37 5.66 -2.44
C GLN A 80 -0.65 7.13 -2.75
N ALA A 81 -1.77 7.44 -3.42
CA ALA A 81 -2.17 8.80 -3.70
C ALA A 81 -2.56 9.56 -2.42
N GLU A 82 -3.21 8.91 -1.47
CA GLU A 82 -3.57 9.47 -0.17
C GLU A 82 -2.33 9.74 0.69
N ARG A 83 -1.39 8.79 0.77
CA ARG A 83 -0.10 8.98 1.47
C ARG A 83 0.74 10.12 0.89
N ARG A 84 0.66 10.37 -0.41
CA ARG A 84 1.31 11.54 -1.05
C ARG A 84 0.60 12.85 -0.76
N ARG A 85 -0.69 12.80 -0.38
CA ARG A 85 -1.51 13.96 -0.05
C ARG A 85 -1.47 14.32 1.42
N GLU A 86 -1.11 13.39 2.31
CA GLU A 86 -0.67 13.78 3.65
C GLU A 86 0.50 14.75 3.47
N PRO A 87 0.33 16.05 3.81
CA PRO A 87 1.47 16.94 3.87
C PRO A 87 2.31 16.37 4.99
N GLY A 88 3.40 15.68 4.64
CA GLY A 88 4.51 15.53 5.57
C GLY A 88 4.70 16.91 6.17
N ILE A 89 4.55 16.98 7.50
CA ILE A 89 4.70 18.17 8.32
C ILE A 89 5.72 19.04 7.60
N SER A 90 5.25 20.16 7.04
CA SER A 90 6.10 21.13 6.41
C SER A 90 6.97 21.66 7.55
N ILE A 91 8.10 21.01 7.78
CA ILE A 91 9.18 21.58 8.56
C ILE A 91 9.70 22.67 7.63
N ALA A 92 9.03 23.83 7.68
CA ALA A 92 9.59 25.05 7.14
C ALA A 92 10.97 25.19 7.81
N PRO A 93 12.09 25.17 7.07
CA PRO A 93 13.33 25.64 7.61
C PRO A 93 13.29 27.17 7.51
N ASP A 94 12.29 27.80 8.16
CA ASP A 94 12.25 29.25 8.22
C ASP A 94 13.05 29.69 9.44
N GLN A 95 14.30 30.06 9.12
CA GLN A 95 15.12 31.04 9.84
C GLN A 95 15.76 30.61 11.17
N LEU A 96 16.76 29.70 11.12
CA LEU A 96 17.73 29.61 12.21
C LEU A 96 19.17 29.99 11.86
N PHE A 97 19.50 30.38 10.62
CA PHE A 97 20.87 30.80 10.31
C PHE A 97 20.98 31.95 9.28
N GLY A 98 21.33 33.13 9.79
CA GLY A 98 22.27 34.05 9.16
C GLY A 98 21.97 35.55 9.39
N PRO A 99 22.96 36.47 9.39
CA PRO A 99 24.41 36.28 9.32
C PRO A 99 25.15 36.88 10.55
N GLY A 100 26.37 36.40 10.81
CA GLY A 100 27.29 37.12 11.67
C GLY A 100 27.61 38.50 11.08
N ARG A 101 27.63 39.53 11.93
CA ARG A 101 28.35 40.76 11.66
C ARG A 101 28.58 41.56 12.95
N THR A 102 29.89 41.83 13.16
CA THR A 102 30.58 42.78 14.07
C THR A 102 30.42 42.58 15.56
#